data_AF-A0A6G0UK45-F1
#
_entry.id   AF-A0A6G0UK45-F1
#
_cell.length_a   1.000
_cell.length_b   1.000
_cell.length_c   1.000
_cell.angle_alpha   90.00
_cell.angle_beta   90.00
_cell.angle_gamma   90.00
#
_symmetry.space_group_name_H-M   'P 1'
#
loop_
_entity.id
_entity.type
_entity.pdbx_description
1 polymer ?
#
loop_
_entity_poly.entity_id
_entity_poly.type
_entity_poly.pdbx_seq_one_letter_code
_entity_poly.pdbx_strand_id
1 'polypeptide(L)'
;MLVVFGDGLSDDGAEISNDESHGFLRNSNGPIWAEYLKQMLQCEKKSIELLLKTDCLSLSTIVLMNLPDLSSAPGLRFAEDGQLIKDTFAVSIAQINTQIRALVQNISRETARKRTNLRLFDLNSAMFKAIGPLNTTEPFSYQKPETSPRDMSSYAYHDLWHPTTIVHYDIAKELVTFLEDT
;
A
#
# COMPACT_ATOMS: atom_id res chain seq x y z
N MET A 1 -4.41 6.34 16.82
CA MET A 1 -5.46 5.52 16.17
C MET A 1 -5.17 5.51 14.69
N LEU A 2 -5.19 4.34 14.05
CA LEU A 2 -4.99 4.18 12.61
C LEU A 2 -6.26 3.62 11.97
N VAL A 3 -6.72 4.28 10.91
CA VAL A 3 -7.84 3.82 10.08
C VAL A 3 -7.37 3.84 8.63
N VAL A 4 -7.60 2.75 7.92
CA VAL A 4 -7.08 2.50 6.57
C VAL A 4 -8.26 2.19 5.65
N PHE A 5 -8.27 2.85 4.50
CA PHE A 5 -9.15 2.56 3.37
C PHE A 5 -8.27 2.21 2.18
N GLY A 6 -8.67 1.22 1.40
CA GLY A 6 -7.89 0.79 0.25
C GLY A 6 -8.54 -0.39 -0.47
N ASP A 7 -7.70 -1.08 -1.22
CA ASP A 7 -8.00 -2.27 -2.00
C ASP A 7 -7.16 -3.46 -1.48
N GLY A 8 -6.93 -4.46 -2.33
CA GLY A 8 -6.12 -5.64 -2.03
C GLY A 8 -4.67 -5.35 -1.56
N LEU A 9 -4.10 -4.16 -1.78
CA LEU A 9 -2.79 -3.76 -1.23
C LEU A 9 -2.85 -3.49 0.28
N SER A 10 -4.03 -3.11 0.77
CA SER A 10 -4.27 -2.69 2.16
C SER A 10 -5.19 -3.63 2.93
N ASP A 11 -5.70 -4.69 2.28
CA ASP A 11 -6.57 -5.68 2.91
C ASP A 11 -5.78 -6.62 3.82
N ASP A 12 -6.16 -6.63 5.10
CA ASP A 12 -5.62 -7.52 6.12
C ASP A 12 -6.43 -8.82 6.28
N GLY A 13 -7.22 -9.18 5.27
CA GLY A 13 -8.08 -10.37 5.25
C GLY A 13 -9.48 -10.10 5.81
N ALA A 14 -9.89 -8.83 5.85
CA ALA A 14 -11.20 -8.41 6.36
C ALA A 14 -12.34 -8.72 5.38
N GLU A 15 -12.06 -8.85 4.08
CA GLU A 15 -13.08 -9.13 3.06
C GLU A 15 -13.70 -10.54 3.19
N ILE A 16 -13.09 -11.45 3.96
CA ILE A 16 -13.45 -12.88 3.98
C ILE A 16 -14.00 -13.33 5.34
N SER A 17 -13.78 -12.59 6.43
CA SER A 17 -14.34 -12.94 7.75
C SER A 17 -14.90 -11.73 8.47
N ASN A 18 -16.19 -11.79 8.81
CA ASN A 18 -16.96 -10.69 9.41
C ASN A 18 -16.55 -10.34 10.85
N ASP A 19 -15.63 -11.07 11.49
CA ASP A 19 -15.37 -10.86 12.92
C ASP A 19 -13.88 -10.74 13.33
N GLU A 20 -12.89 -11.34 12.66
CA GLU A 20 -11.47 -11.21 13.10
C GLU A 20 -10.45 -11.28 11.94
N SER A 21 -9.85 -10.13 11.59
CA SER A 21 -8.72 -10.06 10.66
C SER A 21 -7.43 -10.57 11.33
N HIS A 22 -7.08 -11.82 11.00
CA HIS A 22 -5.85 -12.46 11.45
C HIS A 22 -5.19 -13.25 10.31
N GLY A 23 -4.08 -12.72 9.79
CA GLY A 23 -2.89 -13.56 9.60
C GLY A 23 -2.70 -14.29 8.28
N PHE A 24 -3.76 -14.81 7.64
CA PHE A 24 -3.59 -15.85 6.61
C PHE A 24 -4.32 -15.63 5.28
N LEU A 25 -5.08 -14.55 5.15
CA LEU A 25 -5.91 -14.27 3.95
C LEU A 25 -5.55 -12.94 3.28
N ARG A 26 -4.31 -12.48 3.44
CA ARG A 26 -3.83 -11.27 2.78
C ARG A 26 -3.39 -11.62 1.38
N ASN A 27 -3.45 -10.63 0.50
CA ASN A 27 -2.75 -10.68 -0.78
C ASN A 27 -1.24 -10.44 -0.57
N SER A 28 -0.61 -11.21 0.30
CA SER A 28 0.83 -11.17 0.56
C SER A 28 1.26 -12.42 1.36
N ASN A 29 2.56 -12.69 1.39
CA ASN A 29 3.15 -13.81 2.14
C ASN A 29 3.46 -13.49 3.62
N GLY A 30 2.93 -12.38 4.15
CA GLY A 30 3.12 -11.93 5.51
C GLY A 30 2.30 -10.68 5.81
N PRO A 31 2.60 -9.93 6.89
CA PRO A 31 1.94 -8.67 7.20
C PRO A 31 2.06 -7.65 6.05
N ILE A 32 1.04 -6.81 5.92
CA ILE A 32 1.00 -5.72 4.94
C ILE A 32 1.42 -4.38 5.57
N TRP A 33 1.60 -3.35 4.74
CA TRP A 33 2.15 -2.06 5.15
C TRP A 33 1.39 -1.43 6.33
N ALA A 34 0.07 -1.56 6.35
CA ALA A 34 -0.79 -1.01 7.39
C ALA A 34 -0.54 -1.66 8.76
N GLU A 35 -0.22 -2.96 8.78
CA GLU A 35 0.08 -3.68 10.01
C GLU A 35 1.47 -3.34 10.54
N TYR A 36 2.46 -3.22 9.64
CA TYR A 36 3.78 -2.72 10.02
C TYR A 36 3.72 -1.29 10.54
N LEU A 37 2.99 -0.40 9.86
CA LEU A 37 2.79 0.98 10.30
C LEU A 37 2.16 1.02 11.70
N LYS A 38 1.13 0.20 11.93
CA LYS A 38 0.49 0.05 13.24
C LYS A 38 1.50 -0.33 14.33
N GLN A 39 2.33 -1.34 14.05
CA GLN A 39 3.36 -1.81 14.98
C GLN A 39 4.42 -0.74 15.26
N MET A 40 4.91 -0.06 14.22
CA MET A 40 5.94 0.98 14.32
C MET A 40 5.43 2.20 15.10
N LEU A 41 4.19 2.63 14.85
CA LEU A 41 3.55 3.76 15.54
C LEU A 41 2.92 3.39 16.90
N GLN A 42 2.96 2.11 17.29
CA GLN A 42 2.36 1.60 18.53
C GLN A 42 0.90 2.02 18.73
N CYS A 43 0.09 2.01 17.66
CA CYS A 43 -1.29 2.51 17.70
C CYS A 43 -2.34 1.40 17.58
N GLU A 44 -3.53 1.63 18.16
CA GLU A 44 -4.68 0.75 17.99
C GLU A 44 -5.39 1.00 16.65
N LYS A 45 -5.79 -0.08 15.96
CA LYS A 45 -6.72 -0.04 14.82
C LYS A 45 -8.14 0.03 15.37
N LYS A 46 -8.97 0.93 14.85
CA LYS A 46 -10.38 1.05 15.26
C LYS A 46 -11.29 1.21 14.04
N SER A 47 -12.56 0.80 14.19
CA SER A 47 -13.58 0.88 13.14
C SER A 47 -13.99 2.33 12.86
N ILE A 48 -14.40 2.61 11.62
CA ILE A 48 -14.85 3.94 11.17
C ILE A 48 -16.03 4.48 11.99
N GLU A 49 -16.88 3.61 12.52
CA GLU A 49 -18.01 4.01 13.37
C GLU A 49 -17.58 4.82 14.58
N LEU A 50 -16.38 4.56 15.12
CA LEU A 50 -15.87 5.31 16.26
C LEU A 50 -15.32 6.69 15.83
N LEU A 51 -14.77 6.79 14.62
CA LEU A 51 -14.37 8.07 14.00
C LEU A 51 -15.56 8.97 13.73
N LEU A 52 -16.69 8.42 13.27
CA LEU A 52 -17.90 9.19 12.98
C LEU A 52 -18.64 9.64 14.26
N LYS A 53 -18.45 8.92 15.36
CA LYS A 53 -19.03 9.25 16.67
C LYS A 53 -18.19 10.24 17.50
N THR A 54 -16.96 10.53 17.09
CA THR A 54 -16.05 11.42 17.83
C THR A 54 -15.61 12.58 16.95
N ASP A 55 -15.60 13.82 17.47
CA ASP A 55 -15.09 15.03 16.77
C ASP A 55 -13.55 15.01 16.51
N CYS A 56 -12.94 13.82 16.59
CA CYS A 56 -11.50 13.58 16.46
C CYS A 56 -10.93 13.88 15.06
N LEU A 57 -11.79 14.06 14.04
CA LEU A 57 -11.36 14.46 12.69
C LEU A 57 -10.69 15.86 12.67
N SER A 58 -11.00 16.70 13.67
CA SER A 58 -10.44 18.05 13.78
C SER A 58 -8.96 18.09 14.20
N LEU A 59 -8.39 16.98 14.67
CA LEU A 59 -6.98 16.86 15.10
C LEU A 59 -6.23 15.71 14.41
N SER A 60 -6.86 15.03 13.45
CA SER A 60 -6.28 13.88 12.76
C SER A 60 -5.42 14.30 11.56
N THR A 61 -4.32 13.58 11.36
CA THR A 61 -3.61 13.56 10.08
C THR A 61 -4.32 12.60 9.14
N ILE A 62 -4.72 13.09 7.97
CA ILE A 62 -5.24 12.27 6.87
C ILE A 62 -4.11 12.14 5.85
N VAL A 63 -3.70 10.91 5.58
CA VAL A 63 -2.72 10.61 4.53
C VAL A 63 -3.46 10.04 3.33
N LEU A 64 -3.36 10.74 2.19
CA LEU A 64 -3.74 10.20 0.90
C LEU A 64 -2.48 9.64 0.23
N MET A 65 -2.59 8.50 -0.43
CA MET A 65 -1.49 7.87 -1.15
C MET A 65 -1.80 7.87 -2.65
N ASN A 66 -0.79 8.13 -3.47
CA ASN A 66 -0.93 7.93 -4.91
C ASN A 66 -0.88 6.43 -5.27
N LEU A 67 -1.20 6.08 -6.51
CA LEU A 67 -1.13 4.70 -6.98
C LEU A 67 0.31 4.36 -7.44
N PRO A 68 0.84 3.18 -7.08
CA PRO A 68 2.12 2.72 -7.58
C PRO A 68 2.02 2.17 -9.00
N ASP A 69 3.12 2.25 -9.75
CA ASP A 69 3.25 1.62 -11.05
C ASP A 69 3.36 0.10 -10.92
N LEU A 70 2.43 -0.61 -11.56
CA LEU A 70 2.36 -2.07 -11.57
C LEU A 70 3.03 -2.68 -12.81
N SER A 71 3.68 -1.88 -13.67
CA SER A 71 4.29 -2.33 -14.93
C SER A 71 5.39 -3.40 -14.78
N SER A 72 5.96 -3.53 -13.59
CA SER A 72 6.97 -4.53 -13.22
C SER A 72 6.39 -5.83 -12.66
N ALA A 73 5.06 -5.92 -12.49
CA ALA A 73 4.41 -7.12 -11.96
C ALA A 73 4.59 -8.34 -12.90
N PRO A 74 4.90 -9.53 -12.36
CA PRO A 74 5.08 -10.74 -13.16
C PRO A 74 3.86 -11.09 -14.03
N GLY A 75 2.64 -10.78 -13.58
CA GLY A 75 1.40 -11.05 -14.30
C GLY A 75 1.35 -10.47 -15.70
N LEU A 76 1.98 -9.31 -15.92
CA LEU A 76 2.03 -8.67 -17.24
C LEU A 76 2.93 -9.42 -18.24
N ARG A 77 3.83 -10.28 -17.77
CA ARG A 77 4.67 -11.11 -18.66
C ARG A 77 3.90 -12.29 -19.25
N PHE A 78 2.88 -12.75 -18.55
CA PHE A 78 2.07 -13.92 -18.93
C PHE A 78 0.75 -13.53 -19.60
N ALA A 79 0.42 -12.25 -19.66
CA ALA A 79 -0.77 -11.75 -20.33
C ALA A 79 -0.57 -11.69 -21.85
N GLU A 80 -1.58 -12.15 -22.61
CA GLU A 80 -1.58 -12.16 -24.09
C GLU A 80 -1.27 -10.78 -24.69
N ASP A 81 -1.80 -9.72 -24.08
CA ASP A 81 -1.61 -8.32 -24.45
C ASP A 81 -0.75 -7.53 -23.44
N GLY A 82 0.22 -8.20 -22.81
CA GLY A 82 1.00 -7.63 -21.69
C GLY A 82 1.61 -6.25 -21.94
N GLN A 83 2.12 -5.98 -23.16
CA GLN A 83 2.68 -4.66 -23.50
C GLN A 83 1.60 -3.58 -23.63
N LEU A 84 0.47 -3.89 -24.26
CA LEU A 84 -0.66 -2.96 -24.37
C LEU A 84 -1.24 -2.63 -22.99
N ILE A 85 -1.34 -3.63 -22.11
CA ILE A 85 -1.80 -3.44 -20.74
C ILE A 85 -0.81 -2.56 -19.96
N LYS A 86 0.50 -2.77 -20.12
CA LYS A 86 1.53 -1.91 -19.51
C LYS A 86 1.39 -0.45 -19.92
N ASP A 87 1.25 -0.19 -21.21
CA ASP A 87 1.11 1.17 -21.73
C ASP A 87 -0.18 1.82 -21.22
N THR A 88 -1.26 1.05 -21.16
CA THR A 88 -2.54 1.50 -20.60
C THR A 88 -2.42 1.82 -19.11
N PHE A 89 -1.79 0.95 -18.32
CA PHE A 89 -1.54 1.18 -16.89
C PHE A 89 -0.72 2.45 -16.66
N ALA A 90 0.37 2.64 -17.39
CA ALA A 90 1.20 3.82 -17.26
C ALA A 90 0.40 5.12 -17.47
N VAL A 91 -0.45 5.17 -18.51
CA VAL A 91 -1.32 6.31 -18.79
C VAL A 91 -2.37 6.50 -17.69
N SER A 92 -3.11 5.45 -17.32
CA SER A 92 -4.18 5.53 -16.32
C SER A 92 -3.64 5.89 -14.93
N ILE A 93 -2.53 5.31 -14.50
CA ILE A 93 -1.89 5.59 -13.20
C ILE A 93 -1.40 7.04 -13.18
N ALA A 94 -0.76 7.53 -14.25
CA ALA A 94 -0.32 8.91 -14.34
C ALA A 94 -1.49 9.91 -14.27
N GLN A 95 -2.62 9.60 -14.93
CA GLN A 95 -3.84 10.40 -14.89
C GLN A 95 -4.45 10.43 -13.48
N ILE A 96 -4.64 9.26 -12.86
CA ILE A 96 -5.18 9.16 -11.50
C ILE A 96 -4.29 9.88 -10.50
N ASN A 97 -2.97 9.67 -10.56
CA ASN A 97 -2.03 10.35 -9.66
C ASN A 97 -2.05 11.87 -9.83
N THR A 98 -2.32 12.37 -11.04
CA THR A 98 -2.50 13.80 -11.28
C THR A 98 -3.81 14.32 -10.68
N GLN A 99 -4.91 13.56 -10.80
CA GLN A 99 -6.18 13.90 -10.18
C GLN A 99 -6.10 13.90 -8.64
N ILE A 100 -5.42 12.91 -8.05
CA ILE A 100 -5.16 12.82 -6.61
C ILE A 100 -4.40 14.06 -6.12
N ARG A 101 -3.34 14.47 -6.82
CA ARG A 101 -2.58 15.69 -6.49
C ARG A 101 -3.46 16.94 -6.54
N ALA A 102 -4.27 17.10 -7.59
CA ALA A 102 -5.19 18.23 -7.73
C ALA A 102 -6.26 18.24 -6.62
N LEU A 103 -6.80 17.07 -6.27
CA LEU A 103 -7.77 16.91 -5.18
C LEU A 103 -7.18 17.36 -3.84
N VAL A 104 -5.98 16.90 -3.49
CA VAL A 104 -5.31 17.31 -2.24
C VAL A 104 -5.06 18.82 -2.23
N GLN A 105 -4.61 19.40 -3.33
CA GLN A 105 -4.39 20.85 -3.41
C GLN A 105 -5.68 21.64 -3.23
N ASN A 106 -6.79 21.17 -3.81
CA ASN A 106 -8.10 21.82 -3.67
C ASN A 106 -8.62 21.69 -2.23
N ILE A 107 -8.62 20.49 -1.66
CA ILE A 107 -9.08 20.24 -0.29
C ILE A 107 -8.22 21.02 0.70
N SER A 108 -6.90 21.01 0.58
CA SER A 108 -6.01 21.74 1.49
C SER A 108 -6.28 23.26 1.51
N ARG A 109 -6.73 23.84 0.40
CA ARG A 109 -7.17 25.26 0.35
C ARG A 109 -8.48 25.48 1.12
N GLU A 110 -9.42 24.53 1.05
CA GLU A 110 -10.70 24.58 1.76
C GLU A 110 -10.57 24.25 3.25
N THR A 111 -9.71 23.28 3.59
CA THR A 111 -9.46 22.82 4.95
C THR A 111 -8.40 23.62 5.67
N ALA A 112 -7.73 24.61 5.05
CA ALA A 112 -6.86 25.55 5.78
C ALA A 112 -7.56 26.23 6.98
N ARG A 113 -8.90 26.25 7.01
CA ARG A 113 -9.72 26.76 8.11
C ARG A 113 -10.07 25.72 9.18
N LYS A 114 -9.92 24.42 8.91
CA LYS A 114 -10.20 23.30 9.82
C LYS A 114 -8.85 22.68 10.21
N ARG A 115 -8.61 22.42 11.49
CA ARG A 115 -7.31 21.92 12.03
C ARG A 115 -6.87 20.51 11.55
N THR A 116 -7.45 20.00 10.46
CA THR A 116 -7.13 18.69 9.86
C THR A 116 -5.90 18.80 8.97
N ASN A 117 -4.90 17.96 9.22
CA ASN A 117 -3.66 17.92 8.44
C ASN A 117 -3.80 16.91 7.29
N LEU A 118 -4.07 17.37 6.07
CA LEU A 118 -4.11 16.52 4.87
C LEU A 118 -2.73 16.49 4.21
N ARG A 119 -2.17 15.29 4.06
CA ARG A 119 -0.85 15.06 3.47
C ARG A 119 -0.93 14.04 2.33
N LEU A 120 -0.11 14.24 1.30
CA LEU A 120 0.02 13.30 0.17
C LEU A 120 1.34 12.54 0.29
N PHE A 121 1.25 11.21 0.43
CA PHE A 121 2.40 10.31 0.42
C PHE A 121 2.62 9.73 -0.99
N ASP A 122 3.87 9.74 -1.45
CA ASP A 122 4.26 9.17 -2.75
C ASP A 122 4.55 7.66 -2.61
N LEU A 123 3.49 6.88 -2.54
CA LEU A 123 3.53 5.42 -2.53
C LEU A 123 4.22 4.86 -3.77
N ASN A 124 4.09 5.49 -4.93
CA ASN A 124 4.78 5.06 -6.14
C ASN A 124 6.30 5.09 -5.96
N SER A 125 6.85 6.19 -5.42
CA SER A 125 8.28 6.31 -5.13
C SER A 125 8.74 5.30 -4.06
N ALA A 126 7.96 5.15 -2.97
CA ALA A 126 8.26 4.20 -1.91
C ALA A 126 8.28 2.75 -2.43
N MET A 127 7.31 2.37 -3.25
CA MET A 127 7.24 1.04 -3.86
C MET A 127 8.40 0.83 -4.84
N PHE A 128 8.71 1.80 -5.70
CA PHE A 128 9.84 1.71 -6.63
C PHE A 128 11.18 1.47 -5.89
N LYS A 129 11.40 2.17 -4.77
CA LYS A 129 12.58 1.99 -3.92
C LYS A 129 12.62 0.59 -3.29
N ALA A 130 11.48 0.11 -2.79
CA ALA A 130 11.37 -1.18 -2.12
C ALA A 130 11.57 -2.37 -3.07
N ILE A 131 11.07 -2.28 -4.31
CA ILE A 131 11.19 -3.36 -5.30
C ILE A 131 12.55 -3.36 -6.03
N GLY A 132 13.23 -2.21 -6.10
CA GLY A 132 14.47 -2.03 -6.87
C GLY A 132 15.56 -3.09 -6.65
N PRO A 133 15.84 -3.55 -5.41
CA PRO A 133 16.86 -4.57 -5.16
C PRO A 133 16.36 -6.02 -5.30
N LEU A 134 15.08 -6.24 -5.64
CA LEU A 134 14.42 -7.54 -5.57
C LEU A 134 14.14 -8.13 -6.95
N ASN A 135 13.92 -9.44 -7.00
CA ASN A 135 13.48 -10.15 -8.19
C ASN A 135 12.02 -9.82 -8.51
N THR A 136 11.79 -9.20 -9.67
CA THR A 136 10.47 -8.85 -10.23
C THR A 136 10.08 -9.74 -11.41
N THR A 137 10.96 -10.63 -11.85
CA THR A 137 10.77 -11.44 -13.06
C THR A 137 9.78 -12.58 -12.84
N GLU A 138 9.76 -13.12 -11.63
CA GLU A 138 8.91 -14.24 -11.23
C GLU A 138 8.39 -14.05 -9.81
N PRO A 139 7.18 -14.58 -9.51
CA PRO A 139 6.65 -14.57 -8.17
C PRO A 139 7.36 -15.58 -7.27
N PHE A 140 7.38 -15.31 -5.96
CA PHE A 140 7.82 -16.27 -4.97
C PHE A 140 6.81 -17.42 -4.85
N SER A 141 7.19 -18.62 -5.31
CA SER A 141 6.37 -19.82 -5.17
C SER A 141 7.07 -20.86 -4.30
N TYR A 142 6.36 -21.37 -3.28
CA TYR A 142 6.81 -22.49 -2.44
C TYR A 142 6.90 -23.83 -3.20
N GLN A 143 6.48 -23.87 -4.46
CA GLN A 143 6.37 -25.09 -5.25
C GLN A 143 7.66 -25.46 -5.99
N LYS A 144 8.71 -24.62 -5.92
CA LYS A 144 10.02 -24.97 -6.50
C LYS A 144 10.81 -25.81 -5.49
N PRO A 145 11.34 -26.99 -5.87
CA PRO A 145 12.10 -27.86 -4.95
C PRO A 145 13.33 -27.18 -4.32
N GLU A 146 13.82 -26.11 -4.93
CA GLU A 146 15.06 -25.42 -4.55
C GLU A 146 14.82 -24.14 -3.74
N THR A 147 13.57 -23.72 -3.51
CA THR A 147 13.29 -22.50 -2.74
C THR A 147 13.21 -22.78 -1.24
N SER A 148 14.05 -22.09 -0.48
CA SER A 148 14.00 -22.04 0.98
C SER A 148 13.16 -20.84 1.45
N PRO A 149 12.63 -20.86 2.70
CA PRO A 149 11.94 -19.70 3.27
C PRO A 149 12.78 -18.42 3.32
N ARG A 150 14.12 -18.53 3.32
CA ARG A 150 15.02 -17.37 3.32
C ARG A 150 15.08 -16.68 1.96
N ASP A 151 14.85 -17.42 0.88
CA ASP A 151 14.92 -16.86 -0.48
C ASP A 151 13.78 -15.85 -0.71
N MET A 152 12.71 -15.93 0.08
CA MET A 152 11.59 -14.98 0.08
C MET A 152 12.03 -13.52 0.16
N SER A 153 13.08 -13.19 0.91
CA SER A 153 13.55 -11.80 1.06
C SER A 153 14.20 -11.23 -0.21
N SER A 154 14.40 -12.06 -1.24
CA SER A 154 14.94 -11.64 -2.54
C SER A 154 13.86 -11.41 -3.61
N TYR A 155 12.57 -11.62 -3.30
CA TYR A 155 11.47 -11.50 -4.25
C TYR A 155 10.59 -10.28 -3.94
N ALA A 156 10.26 -9.51 -4.98
CA ALA A 156 9.36 -8.35 -4.86
C ALA A 156 7.89 -8.77 -4.80
N TYR A 157 7.53 -9.90 -5.43
CA TYR A 157 6.14 -10.33 -5.59
C TYR A 157 5.86 -11.70 -4.96
N HIS A 158 4.76 -11.79 -4.22
CA HIS A 158 4.24 -13.03 -3.65
C HIS A 158 3.54 -13.87 -4.73
N ASP A 159 2.69 -13.24 -5.52
CA ASP A 159 2.01 -13.85 -6.67
C ASP A 159 2.23 -12.99 -7.92
N LEU A 160 1.38 -13.16 -8.94
CA LEU A 160 1.53 -12.41 -10.19
C LEU A 160 1.37 -10.88 -10.07
N TRP A 161 0.76 -10.38 -8.99
CA TRP A 161 0.36 -8.99 -8.85
C TRP A 161 0.76 -8.36 -7.52
N HIS A 162 0.77 -9.15 -6.45
CA HIS A 162 0.84 -8.63 -5.10
C HIS A 162 2.25 -8.67 -4.52
N PRO A 163 2.69 -7.59 -3.83
CA PRO A 163 4.01 -7.54 -3.23
C PRO A 163 4.22 -8.54 -2.10
N THR A 164 5.48 -8.90 -1.88
CA THR A 164 5.88 -9.62 -0.68
C THR A 164 5.86 -8.73 0.56
N THR A 165 5.83 -9.35 1.74
CA THR A 165 5.83 -8.67 3.03
C THR A 165 7.06 -7.79 3.25
N ILE A 166 8.21 -8.10 2.62
CA ILE A 166 9.41 -7.24 2.71
C ILE A 166 9.20 -5.91 2.00
N VAL A 167 8.51 -5.89 0.85
CA VAL A 167 8.14 -4.66 0.15
C VAL A 167 7.17 -3.84 1.00
N HIS A 168 6.19 -4.48 1.62
CA HIS A 168 5.26 -3.82 2.54
C HIS A 168 5.96 -3.22 3.77
N TYR A 169 6.95 -3.91 4.32
CA TYR A 169 7.75 -3.41 5.44
C TYR A 169 8.51 -2.12 5.05
N ASP A 170 9.14 -2.11 3.88
CA ASP A 170 9.88 -0.94 3.41
C ASP A 170 8.95 0.25 3.10
N ILE A 171 7.76 0.01 2.53
CA ILE A 171 6.73 1.05 2.37
C ILE A 171 6.34 1.64 3.73
N ALA A 172 6.12 0.80 4.74
CA ALA A 172 5.76 1.26 6.07
C ALA A 172 6.87 2.10 6.70
N LYS A 173 8.15 1.74 6.50
CA LYS A 173 9.28 2.55 6.97
C LYS A 173 9.33 3.93 6.32
N GLU A 174 9.18 4.01 5.00
CA GLU A 174 9.15 5.31 4.31
C GLU A 174 7.97 6.17 4.79
N LEU A 175 6.82 5.53 5.07
CA LEU A 175 5.65 6.22 5.59
C LEU A 175 5.83 6.72 7.03
N VAL A 176 6.52 5.98 7.89
CA VAL A 176 6.89 6.46 9.23
C VAL A 176 7.78 7.70 9.12
N THR A 177 8.85 7.64 8.32
CA THR A 177 9.73 8.80 8.08
C THR A 177 8.93 9.99 7.58
N PHE A 178 8.05 9.77 6.59
CA PHE A 178 7.17 10.83 6.09
C PHE A 178 6.30 11.42 7.21
N LEU A 179 5.71 10.59 8.08
CA LEU A 179 4.87 11.07 9.17
C LEU A 179 5.65 11.87 10.21
N GLU A 180 6.90 11.52 10.46
CA GLU A 180 7.81 12.16 11.42
C GLU A 180 8.47 13.44 10.88
N ASP A 181 8.68 13.54 9.57
CA ASP A 181 9.16 14.75 8.90
C ASP A 181 8.07 15.85 8.98
N THR A 182 8.18 16.70 10.01
CA THR A 182 7.34 17.89 10.27
C THR A 182 8.00 19.17 9.82
#